data_AF-A0A9X1GJV8-F1
#
_entry.id   AF-A0A9X1GJV8-F1
#
_cell.length_a   1.000
_cell.length_b   1.000
_cell.length_c   1.000
_cell.angle_alpha   90.00
_cell.angle_beta   90.00
_cell.angle_gamma   90.00
#
_symmetry.space_group_name_H-M   'P 1'
#
loop_
_entity.id
_entity.type
_entity.pdbx_description
1 polymer ?
#
loop_
_entity_poly.entity_id
_entity_poly.type
_entity_poly.pdbx_seq_one_letter_code
_entity_poly.pdbx_strand_id
1 'polypeptide(L)'
;MSELNHKISLLELVQILSEYRQYILVNIKKLKEDYHRTSIKRVKGVRDINGDLITPWLQTEDIYPGDFVQMGVFAMNRNTATINMLVKRKVKLVKAEDKTPMIEVAGLLANDLDNFNNYTIVKDGKLNLTALNIKVSNKKVFDLLKAKDVIFADKFDFNSEYTLELDNLSLVPVNVNFSSIDGLFIKLAETKILISILAAHLRHESDVFIVNQLEELRKHYLSKNLYLNFPTTQEYPNTIDSHLSYKIEFGNHDILNLSKLYSANQFLARRYEAVDKATGEIFSKPSFDMGLNENISFRPKAISARMKITKVDDLMKPIFDDFLGIDVNGKVAEILNSVGDNSLSIFLYAKHAGKSVNRENFIAAMTTAYNQLEAYADKIYQEKISPLVFYIGATGLLPNKISATAMTADQLAAKYPHLQFSKYEEEGTFFEVGDTVITVYAQTEYYSKKSLAVS
;
A
#
# COMPACT_ATOMS: atom_id res chain seq x y z
N MET A 1 -27.94 -24.97 2.27
CA MET A 1 -27.87 -23.56 2.66
C MET A 1 -27.72 -23.54 4.16
N SER A 2 -26.53 -23.21 4.65
CA SER A 2 -26.28 -22.97 6.08
C SER A 2 -27.09 -21.74 6.50
N GLU A 3 -27.63 -21.75 7.73
CA GLU A 3 -28.28 -20.57 8.30
C GLU A 3 -27.24 -19.44 8.48
N LEU A 4 -27.62 -18.21 8.12
CA LEU A 4 -26.72 -17.06 8.26
C LEU A 4 -26.44 -16.81 9.75
N ASN A 5 -25.16 -16.69 10.12
CA ASN A 5 -24.79 -16.32 11.47
C ASN A 5 -25.06 -14.83 11.68
N HIS A 6 -26.00 -14.52 12.58
CA HIS A 6 -26.39 -13.14 12.92
C HIS A 6 -25.64 -12.57 14.14
N LYS A 7 -24.77 -13.35 14.80
CA LYS A 7 -24.03 -12.92 16.01
C LYS A 7 -22.77 -12.11 15.71
N ILE A 8 -22.25 -12.24 14.49
CA ILE A 8 -21.01 -11.58 14.04
C ILE A 8 -20.97 -11.48 12.51
N SER A 9 -20.36 -10.40 12.01
CA SER A 9 -19.98 -10.24 10.60
C SER A 9 -18.55 -10.71 10.34
N LEU A 10 -18.20 -10.96 9.07
CA LEU A 10 -16.83 -11.28 8.66
C LEU A 10 -15.85 -10.18 9.07
N LEU A 11 -16.24 -8.90 8.96
CA LEU A 11 -15.39 -7.79 9.36
C LEU A 11 -15.08 -7.83 10.87
N GLU A 12 -16.08 -8.10 11.71
CA GLU A 12 -15.86 -8.26 13.16
C GLU A 12 -15.03 -9.51 13.47
N LEU A 13 -15.22 -10.61 12.74
CA LEU A 13 -14.37 -11.79 12.89
C LEU A 13 -12.92 -11.47 12.53
N VAL A 14 -12.67 -10.77 11.43
CA VAL A 14 -11.32 -10.32 11.03
C VAL A 14 -10.67 -9.43 12.09
N GLN A 15 -11.44 -8.57 12.78
CA GLN A 15 -10.93 -7.78 13.90
C GLN A 15 -10.48 -8.67 15.06
N ILE A 16 -11.30 -9.65 15.46
CA ILE A 16 -10.95 -10.64 16.49
C ILE A 16 -9.68 -11.40 16.08
N LEU A 17 -9.62 -11.92 14.85
CA LEU A 17 -8.45 -12.65 14.36
C LEU A 17 -7.19 -11.78 14.34
N SER A 18 -7.31 -10.48 14.04
CA SER A 18 -6.20 -9.52 14.02
C SER A 18 -5.66 -9.22 15.42
N GLU A 19 -6.57 -9.02 16.39
CA GLU A 19 -6.24 -8.75 17.80
C GLU A 19 -5.54 -9.93 18.47
N TYR A 20 -6.02 -11.14 18.20
CA TYR A 20 -5.53 -12.37 18.83
C TYR A 20 -4.59 -13.19 17.95
N ARG A 21 -4.08 -12.62 16.84
CA ARG A 21 -3.31 -13.36 15.82
C ARG A 21 -2.16 -14.18 16.39
N GLN A 22 -1.46 -13.71 17.43
CA GLN A 22 -0.35 -14.40 18.09
C GLN A 22 -0.73 -15.74 18.74
N TYR A 23 -2.02 -15.97 19.01
CA TYR A 23 -2.54 -17.21 19.59
C TYR A 23 -3.20 -18.14 18.55
N ILE A 24 -3.11 -17.79 17.26
CA ILE A 24 -3.81 -18.49 16.19
C ILE A 24 -2.80 -18.90 15.12
N LEU A 25 -2.82 -20.18 14.75
CA LEU A 25 -2.10 -20.70 13.58
C LEU A 25 -3.10 -20.98 12.46
N VAL A 26 -2.74 -20.69 11.21
CA VAL A 26 -3.56 -20.98 10.02
C VAL A 26 -2.94 -22.13 9.22
N ASN A 27 -3.78 -23.03 8.74
CA ASN A 27 -3.38 -24.11 7.84
C ASN A 27 -3.22 -23.58 6.41
N ILE A 28 -1.99 -23.31 5.96
CA ILE A 28 -1.72 -22.71 4.65
C ILE A 28 -2.00 -23.67 3.49
N LYS A 29 -1.96 -24.97 3.74
CA LYS A 29 -2.26 -25.97 2.70
C LYS A 29 -3.74 -25.92 2.34
N LYS A 30 -4.61 -26.05 3.34
CA LYS A 30 -6.07 -25.94 3.16
C LYS A 30 -6.49 -24.57 2.65
N LEU A 31 -5.85 -23.50 3.14
CA LEU A 31 -6.05 -22.15 2.62
C LEU A 31 -5.81 -22.08 1.09
N LYS A 32 -4.73 -22.68 0.59
CA LYS A 32 -4.40 -22.68 -0.86
C LYS A 32 -5.34 -23.54 -1.69
N GLU A 33 -5.87 -24.62 -1.11
CA GLU A 33 -6.81 -25.52 -1.79
C GLU A 33 -8.12 -24.78 -2.13
N ASP A 34 -8.67 -24.04 -1.16
CA ASP A 34 -9.88 -23.21 -1.28
C ASP A 34 -9.62 -21.87 -1.98
N TYR A 35 -8.38 -21.37 -2.01
CA TYR A 35 -8.05 -20.07 -2.61
C TYR A 35 -8.27 -20.02 -4.13
N HIS A 36 -8.96 -18.97 -4.55
CA HIS A 36 -9.07 -18.55 -5.94
C HIS A 36 -8.18 -17.33 -6.21
N ARG A 37 -7.36 -17.43 -7.27
CA ARG A 37 -6.43 -16.37 -7.65
C ARG A 37 -7.20 -15.21 -8.28
N THR A 38 -6.98 -14.00 -7.77
CA THR A 38 -7.69 -12.78 -8.18
C THR A 38 -6.86 -11.82 -9.03
N SER A 39 -5.70 -12.26 -9.53
CA SER A 39 -4.78 -11.47 -10.35
C SER A 39 -4.07 -12.32 -11.40
N ILE A 40 -3.43 -11.69 -12.39
CA ILE A 40 -2.57 -12.39 -13.34
C ILE A 40 -1.41 -13.05 -12.57
N LYS A 41 -1.15 -14.34 -12.84
CA LYS A 41 -0.05 -15.08 -12.24
C LYS A 41 1.29 -14.56 -12.75
N ARG A 42 2.20 -14.33 -11.80
CA ARG A 42 3.59 -13.95 -12.07
C ARG A 42 4.51 -15.09 -11.65
N VAL A 43 5.55 -15.32 -12.43
CA VAL A 43 6.62 -16.29 -12.16
C VAL A 43 7.93 -15.55 -11.92
N LYS A 44 8.80 -16.14 -11.10
CA LYS A 44 10.13 -15.58 -10.80
C LYS A 44 11.02 -15.69 -12.03
N GLY A 45 11.68 -14.59 -12.39
CA GLY A 45 12.55 -14.49 -13.55
C GLY A 45 12.21 -13.32 -14.48
N VAL A 46 13.00 -13.21 -15.52
CA VAL A 46 12.81 -12.28 -16.66
C VAL A 46 12.75 -13.08 -17.95
N ARG A 47 12.15 -12.51 -18.99
CA ARG A 47 12.17 -13.16 -20.32
C ARG A 47 13.31 -12.60 -21.15
N ASP A 48 13.97 -13.48 -21.88
CA ASP A 48 14.99 -13.09 -22.85
C ASP A 48 14.36 -12.55 -24.15
N ILE A 49 15.21 -12.25 -25.15
CA ILE A 49 14.76 -11.76 -26.46
C ILE A 49 13.91 -12.77 -27.24
N ASN A 50 14.00 -14.07 -26.91
CA ASN A 50 13.24 -15.15 -27.54
C ASN A 50 11.93 -15.45 -26.79
N GLY A 51 11.74 -14.85 -25.61
CA GLY A 51 10.58 -15.06 -24.74
C GLY A 51 10.78 -16.14 -23.68
N ASP A 52 11.96 -16.77 -23.63
CA ASP A 52 12.30 -17.83 -22.69
C ASP A 52 12.51 -17.29 -21.29
N LEU A 53 12.05 -18.03 -20.27
CA LEU A 53 12.14 -17.61 -18.88
C LEU A 53 13.55 -17.84 -18.32
N ILE A 54 14.29 -16.76 -18.10
CA ILE A 54 15.53 -16.76 -17.32
C ILE A 54 15.17 -16.70 -15.84
N THR A 55 15.39 -17.81 -15.14
CA THR A 55 15.16 -17.89 -13.70
C THR A 55 16.28 -17.19 -12.90
N PRO A 56 15.98 -16.64 -11.72
CA PRO A 56 17.00 -16.06 -10.86
C PRO A 56 18.04 -17.11 -10.40
N TRP A 57 19.29 -16.70 -10.22
CA TRP A 57 20.35 -17.61 -9.75
C TRP A 57 20.22 -18.02 -8.27
N LEU A 58 19.34 -17.34 -7.53
CA LEU A 58 18.95 -17.65 -6.16
C LEU A 58 17.48 -18.04 -6.07
N GLN A 59 17.15 -18.82 -5.05
CA GLN A 59 15.78 -19.14 -4.66
C GLN A 59 15.65 -19.17 -3.14
N THR A 60 14.42 -19.39 -2.66
CA THR A 60 14.07 -19.38 -1.24
C THR A 60 13.62 -20.77 -0.81
N GLU A 61 14.05 -21.20 0.36
CA GLU A 61 13.55 -22.40 1.02
C GLU A 61 13.00 -22.08 2.41
N ASP A 62 11.90 -22.72 2.80
CA ASP A 62 11.33 -22.56 4.14
C ASP A 62 12.28 -23.12 5.21
N ILE A 63 12.48 -22.38 6.30
CA ILE A 63 13.25 -22.86 7.46
C ILE A 63 12.42 -23.87 8.27
N TYR A 64 11.12 -23.58 8.40
CA TYR A 64 10.17 -24.40 9.14
C TYR A 64 9.16 -25.01 8.15
N PRO A 65 9.43 -26.23 7.64
CA PRO A 65 8.51 -26.92 6.74
C PRO A 65 7.33 -27.45 7.57
N GLY A 66 6.19 -26.79 7.45
CA GLY A 66 4.96 -27.17 8.13
C GLY A 66 3.75 -26.47 7.52
N ASP A 67 2.59 -27.13 7.62
CA ASP A 67 1.33 -26.63 7.08
C ASP A 67 0.69 -25.54 7.96
N PHE A 68 1.11 -25.43 9.23
CA PHE A 68 0.62 -24.41 10.14
C PHE A 68 1.64 -23.29 10.30
N VAL A 69 1.17 -22.06 10.11
CA VAL A 69 1.97 -20.84 10.31
C VAL A 69 1.20 -19.87 11.17
N GLN A 70 1.90 -18.89 11.75
CA GLN A 70 1.24 -17.82 12.50
C GLN A 70 0.19 -17.13 11.64
N MET A 71 -0.98 -16.85 12.23
CA MET A 71 -2.03 -16.05 11.59
C MET A 71 -1.45 -14.75 11.03
N GLY A 72 -1.83 -14.45 9.79
CA GLY A 72 -1.34 -13.28 9.06
C GLY A 72 -1.89 -11.97 9.61
N VAL A 73 -1.41 -10.87 9.02
CA VAL A 73 -1.96 -9.53 9.26
C VAL A 73 -3.05 -9.26 8.22
N PHE A 74 -4.23 -8.87 8.68
CA PHE A 74 -5.31 -8.49 7.77
C PHE A 74 -5.21 -7.02 7.39
N ALA A 75 -5.48 -6.72 6.12
CA ALA A 75 -5.53 -5.36 5.62
C ALA A 75 -6.70 -5.19 4.65
N MET A 76 -7.53 -4.19 4.92
CA MET A 76 -8.53 -3.72 3.98
C MET A 76 -7.85 -2.87 2.90
N ASN A 77 -8.30 -3.03 1.66
CA ASN A 77 -7.82 -2.20 0.56
C ASN A 77 -8.31 -0.75 0.74
N ARG A 78 -7.58 0.20 0.14
CA ARG A 78 -7.86 1.64 0.26
C ARG A 78 -8.93 2.14 -0.71
N ASN A 79 -9.23 1.40 -1.78
CA ASN A 79 -10.20 1.83 -2.81
C ASN A 79 -11.08 0.70 -3.38
N THR A 80 -11.01 -0.51 -2.83
CA THR A 80 -11.90 -1.62 -3.21
C THR A 80 -12.38 -2.34 -1.96
N ALA A 81 -13.55 -3.00 -2.03
CA ALA A 81 -14.04 -3.86 -0.95
C ALA A 81 -13.27 -5.20 -0.90
N THR A 82 -11.97 -5.13 -0.66
CA THR A 82 -11.06 -6.27 -0.63
C THR A 82 -10.41 -6.38 0.75
N ILE A 83 -10.42 -7.58 1.33
CA ILE A 83 -9.66 -7.91 2.55
C ILE A 83 -8.58 -8.90 2.18
N ASN A 84 -7.36 -8.57 2.53
CA ASN A 84 -6.18 -9.40 2.32
C ASN A 84 -5.62 -9.88 3.66
N MET A 85 -5.05 -11.08 3.68
CA MET A 85 -4.28 -11.63 4.80
C MET A 85 -2.84 -11.84 4.36
N LEU A 86 -1.92 -11.08 4.94
CA LEU A 86 -0.49 -11.18 4.71
C LEU A 86 0.13 -12.19 5.68
N VAL A 87 0.49 -13.35 5.14
CA VAL A 87 1.15 -14.43 5.89
C VAL A 87 2.66 -14.29 5.77
N LYS A 88 3.35 -14.28 6.90
CA LYS A 88 4.81 -14.19 7.01
C LYS A 88 5.40 -15.57 7.30
N ARG A 89 6.44 -15.95 6.56
CA ARG A 89 7.22 -17.19 6.79
C ARG A 89 8.71 -16.90 6.78
N LYS A 90 9.45 -17.67 7.55
CA LYS A 90 10.91 -17.61 7.58
C LYS A 90 11.51 -18.49 6.50
N VAL A 91 12.40 -17.91 5.70
CA VAL A 91 13.07 -18.56 4.58
C VAL A 91 14.56 -18.28 4.61
N LYS A 92 15.33 -19.18 4.00
CA LYS A 92 16.75 -19.00 3.70
C LYS A 92 16.95 -18.84 2.19
N LEU A 93 17.96 -18.07 1.80
CA LEU A 93 18.42 -18.04 0.41
C LEU A 93 19.28 -19.26 0.10
N VAL A 94 19.06 -19.86 -1.07
CA VAL A 94 19.90 -20.94 -1.59
C VAL A 94 20.18 -20.70 -3.08
N LYS A 95 21.30 -21.21 -3.58
CA LYS A 95 21.60 -21.20 -5.02
C LYS A 95 20.59 -22.05 -5.79
N ALA A 96 20.26 -21.60 -7.00
CA ALA A 96 19.32 -22.30 -7.87
C ALA A 96 19.87 -23.65 -8.35
N GLU A 97 21.17 -23.69 -8.68
CA GLU A 97 21.87 -24.82 -9.30
C GLU A 97 22.04 -26.03 -8.37
N ASP A 98 22.52 -25.80 -7.15
CA ASP A 98 22.99 -26.87 -6.24
C ASP A 98 22.31 -26.86 -4.87
N LYS A 99 21.35 -25.96 -4.63
CA LYS A 99 20.68 -25.74 -3.34
C LYS A 99 21.63 -25.34 -2.20
N THR A 100 22.86 -24.93 -2.49
CA THR A 100 23.81 -24.49 -1.47
C THR A 100 23.25 -23.25 -0.75
N PRO A 101 23.16 -23.26 0.60
CA PRO A 101 22.66 -22.11 1.35
C PRO A 101 23.57 -20.88 1.25
N MET A 102 22.97 -19.72 1.07
CA MET A 102 23.62 -18.42 1.24
C MET A 102 23.48 -18.02 2.71
N ILE A 103 24.55 -18.20 3.48
CA ILE A 103 24.54 -17.91 4.93
C ILE A 103 24.63 -16.41 5.17
N GLU A 104 25.44 -15.71 4.39
CA GLU A 104 25.73 -14.29 4.57
C GLU A 104 25.69 -13.54 3.23
N VAL A 105 25.12 -12.33 3.25
CA VAL A 105 25.14 -11.37 2.14
C VAL A 105 25.45 -10.00 2.73
N ALA A 106 26.49 -9.33 2.21
CA ALA A 106 26.85 -7.96 2.61
C ALA A 106 27.07 -7.73 4.12
N GLY A 107 27.57 -8.74 4.85
CA GLY A 107 27.73 -8.66 6.32
C GLY A 107 26.48 -9.06 7.12
N LEU A 108 25.41 -9.53 6.46
CA LEU A 108 24.14 -9.86 7.10
C LEU A 108 23.77 -11.32 6.89
N LEU A 109 23.17 -11.92 7.91
CA LEU A 109 22.64 -13.27 7.84
C LEU A 109 21.48 -13.34 6.83
N ALA A 110 21.66 -14.16 5.79
CA ALA A 110 20.69 -14.38 4.71
C ALA A 110 19.91 -15.71 4.88
N ASN A 111 20.06 -16.34 6.05
CA ASN A 111 19.44 -17.61 6.40
C ASN A 111 18.20 -17.47 7.30
N ASP A 112 17.75 -16.26 7.66
CA ASP A 112 16.52 -16.00 8.43
C ASP A 112 15.71 -14.81 7.88
N LEU A 113 15.43 -14.85 6.57
CA LEU A 113 14.71 -13.79 5.87
C LEU A 113 13.20 -14.00 5.95
N ASP A 114 12.47 -12.89 5.79
CA ASP A 114 11.02 -12.90 5.76
C ASP A 114 10.50 -13.02 4.33
N ASN A 115 9.68 -14.06 4.09
CA ASN A 115 8.87 -14.20 2.89
C ASN A 115 7.42 -13.91 3.21
N PHE A 116 6.78 -13.07 2.39
CA PHE A 116 5.40 -12.64 2.59
C PHE A 116 4.53 -13.17 1.46
N ASN A 117 3.44 -13.86 1.82
CA ASN A 117 2.42 -14.32 0.89
C ASN A 117 1.10 -13.65 1.22
N ASN A 118 0.48 -13.02 0.23
CA ASN A 118 -0.78 -12.33 0.40
C ASN A 118 -1.95 -13.19 -0.11
N TYR A 119 -2.95 -13.40 0.74
CA TYR A 119 -4.15 -14.16 0.42
C TYR A 119 -5.39 -13.27 0.49
N THR A 120 -6.09 -13.13 -0.63
CA THR A 120 -7.36 -12.41 -0.68
C THR A 120 -8.47 -13.22 0.00
N ILE A 121 -9.02 -12.69 1.09
CA ILE A 121 -10.15 -13.28 1.82
C ILE A 121 -11.48 -12.83 1.22
N VAL A 122 -11.59 -11.53 0.94
CA VAL A 122 -12.73 -10.90 0.25
C VAL A 122 -12.17 -10.16 -0.93
N LYS A 123 -12.78 -10.30 -2.11
CA LYS A 123 -12.44 -9.61 -3.34
C LYS A 123 -13.66 -8.84 -3.84
N ASP A 124 -13.52 -7.51 -3.96
CA ASP A 124 -14.55 -6.63 -4.54
C ASP A 124 -15.97 -6.88 -3.96
N GLY A 125 -16.07 -7.00 -2.63
CA GLY A 125 -17.33 -7.20 -1.93
C GLY A 125 -17.87 -8.63 -1.99
N LYS A 126 -17.05 -9.60 -2.41
CA LYS A 126 -17.42 -11.02 -2.48
C LYS A 126 -16.40 -11.89 -1.76
N LEU A 127 -16.89 -12.91 -1.08
CA LEU A 127 -16.03 -13.88 -0.41
C LEU A 127 -15.19 -14.64 -1.43
N ASN A 128 -13.88 -14.76 -1.17
CA ASN A 128 -12.93 -15.48 -2.02
C ASN A 128 -12.43 -16.79 -1.37
N LEU A 129 -12.70 -16.97 -0.08
CA LEU A 129 -12.40 -18.16 0.71
C LEU A 129 -13.63 -18.57 1.50
N THR A 130 -14.08 -19.80 1.35
CA THR A 130 -15.25 -20.34 2.04
C THR A 130 -14.97 -20.65 3.50
N ALA A 131 -13.72 -21.03 3.85
CA ALA A 131 -13.36 -21.36 5.22
C ALA A 131 -11.91 -21.03 5.58
N LEU A 132 -11.65 -20.86 6.88
CA LEU A 132 -10.31 -20.80 7.45
C LEU A 132 -10.10 -21.91 8.47
N ASN A 133 -9.13 -22.76 8.19
CA ASN A 133 -8.70 -23.82 9.09
C ASN A 133 -7.60 -23.32 10.03
N ILE A 134 -7.86 -23.36 11.34
CA ILE A 134 -6.98 -22.77 12.35
C ILE A 134 -6.69 -23.72 13.52
N LYS A 135 -5.59 -23.46 14.23
CA LYS A 135 -5.37 -23.94 15.60
C LYS A 135 -5.34 -22.77 16.55
N VAL A 136 -5.92 -22.93 17.74
CA VAL A 136 -5.98 -21.90 18.76
C VAL A 136 -5.22 -22.38 19.99
N SER A 137 -4.24 -21.60 20.45
CA SER A 137 -3.44 -21.94 21.64
C SER A 137 -3.98 -21.31 22.93
N ASN A 138 -5.00 -20.45 22.85
CA ASN A 138 -5.54 -19.70 23.97
C ASN A 138 -7.03 -20.00 24.20
N LYS A 139 -7.38 -20.49 25.41
CA LYS A 139 -8.75 -20.83 25.78
C LYS A 139 -9.72 -19.65 25.68
N LYS A 140 -9.30 -18.42 26.03
CA LYS A 140 -10.17 -17.24 25.94
C LYS A 140 -10.55 -16.92 24.50
N VAL A 141 -9.61 -17.09 23.57
CA VAL A 141 -9.86 -16.91 22.13
C VAL A 141 -10.84 -17.98 21.64
N PHE A 142 -10.65 -19.23 22.04
CA PHE A 142 -11.59 -20.31 21.74
C PHE A 142 -13.00 -20.01 22.27
N ASP A 143 -13.11 -19.63 23.55
CA ASP A 143 -14.40 -19.32 24.19
C ASP A 143 -15.08 -18.13 23.48
N LEU A 144 -14.32 -17.11 23.07
CA LEU A 144 -14.82 -15.96 22.30
C LEU A 144 -15.36 -16.37 20.94
N LEU A 145 -14.59 -17.13 20.15
CA LEU A 145 -15.00 -17.61 18.83
C LEU A 145 -16.20 -18.56 18.92
N LYS A 146 -16.25 -19.41 19.95
CA LYS A 146 -17.39 -20.29 20.25
C LYS A 146 -18.63 -19.50 20.64
N ALA A 147 -18.52 -18.47 21.49
CA ALA A 147 -19.65 -17.63 21.90
C ALA A 147 -20.29 -16.86 20.73
N LYS A 148 -19.51 -16.64 19.66
CA LYS A 148 -19.95 -16.03 18.40
C LYS A 148 -20.42 -17.05 17.35
N ASP A 149 -20.53 -18.33 17.71
CA ASP A 149 -20.90 -19.45 16.82
C ASP A 149 -20.01 -19.55 15.58
N VAL A 150 -18.72 -19.22 15.70
CA VAL A 150 -17.73 -19.36 14.61
C VAL A 150 -17.00 -20.70 14.71
N ILE A 151 -16.89 -21.27 15.91
CA ILE A 151 -16.33 -22.61 16.15
C ILE A 151 -17.40 -23.50 16.80
N PHE A 152 -17.64 -24.66 16.18
CA PHE A 152 -18.55 -25.68 16.68
C PHE A 152 -17.76 -26.85 17.30
N ALA A 153 -17.29 -26.66 18.54
CA ALA A 153 -16.61 -27.70 19.32
C ALA A 153 -16.98 -27.63 20.80
N ASP A 154 -17.13 -28.79 21.45
CA ASP A 154 -17.59 -28.85 22.84
C ASP A 154 -16.56 -28.32 23.83
N LYS A 155 -15.30 -28.72 23.65
CA LYS A 155 -14.18 -28.40 24.55
C LYS A 155 -13.01 -27.79 23.80
N PHE A 156 -12.26 -26.96 24.52
CA PHE A 156 -10.97 -26.45 24.06
C PHE A 156 -9.94 -27.58 24.01
N ASP A 157 -9.23 -27.70 22.90
CA ASP A 157 -8.10 -28.59 22.68
C ASP A 157 -7.08 -27.90 21.76
N PHE A 158 -5.88 -27.64 22.30
CA PHE A 158 -4.82 -26.94 21.58
C PHE A 158 -4.19 -27.76 20.45
N ASN A 159 -4.43 -29.08 20.41
CA ASN A 159 -3.98 -29.93 19.30
C ASN A 159 -4.99 -29.99 18.15
N SER A 160 -6.26 -29.71 18.46
CA SER A 160 -7.36 -29.76 17.50
C SER A 160 -7.27 -28.64 16.48
N GLU A 161 -7.64 -28.99 15.25
CA GLU A 161 -7.87 -28.03 14.18
C GLU A 161 -9.36 -27.66 14.17
N TYR A 162 -9.64 -26.36 14.08
CA TYR A 162 -10.98 -25.79 14.02
C TYR A 162 -11.21 -25.15 12.65
N THR A 163 -12.39 -25.33 12.08
CA THR A 163 -12.81 -24.69 10.83
C THR A 163 -13.67 -23.49 11.15
N LEU A 164 -13.30 -22.32 10.63
CA LEU A 164 -14.15 -21.13 10.62
C LEU A 164 -14.84 -21.06 9.26
N GLU A 165 -16.13 -21.36 9.22
CA GLU A 165 -16.95 -21.17 8.02
C GLU A 165 -17.18 -19.66 7.82
N LEU A 166 -16.83 -19.15 6.64
CA LEU A 166 -16.93 -17.72 6.32
C LEU A 166 -18.13 -17.40 5.42
N ASP A 167 -18.63 -18.39 4.70
CA ASP A 167 -19.74 -18.27 3.74
C ASP A 167 -21.11 -18.08 4.42
N ASN A 168 -21.21 -18.39 5.70
CA ASN A 168 -22.39 -18.15 6.54
C ASN A 168 -22.37 -16.77 7.25
N LEU A 169 -21.34 -15.93 7.01
CA LEU A 169 -21.21 -14.62 7.64
C LEU A 169 -21.64 -13.50 6.70
N SER A 170 -22.37 -12.51 7.24
CA SER A 170 -22.52 -11.21 6.56
C SER A 170 -21.15 -10.51 6.46
N LEU A 171 -20.84 -9.86 5.33
CA LEU A 171 -19.53 -9.21 5.18
C LEU A 171 -19.32 -8.04 6.13
N VAL A 172 -20.38 -7.27 6.38
CA VAL A 172 -20.37 -6.07 7.22
C VAL A 172 -21.47 -6.15 8.28
N PRO A 173 -21.28 -5.49 9.45
CA PRO A 173 -22.34 -5.37 10.43
C PRO A 173 -23.54 -4.59 9.88
N VAL A 174 -24.73 -4.87 10.41
CA VAL A 174 -25.97 -4.17 10.01
C VAL A 174 -25.97 -2.69 10.42
N ASN A 175 -25.33 -2.35 11.54
CA ASN A 175 -25.30 -1.00 12.10
C ASN A 175 -23.86 -0.52 12.33
N VAL A 176 -23.20 -0.02 11.28
CA VAL A 176 -21.85 0.56 11.39
C VAL A 176 -21.93 2.09 11.48
N ASN A 177 -21.21 2.65 12.46
CA ASN A 177 -20.96 4.08 12.53
C ASN A 177 -19.57 4.37 11.98
N PHE A 178 -19.50 5.12 10.90
CA PHE A 178 -18.25 5.65 10.38
C PHE A 178 -18.00 7.04 10.97
N SER A 179 -16.73 7.35 11.22
CA SER A 179 -16.30 8.72 11.52
C SER A 179 -16.46 9.62 10.30
N SER A 180 -16.55 10.94 10.52
CA SER A 180 -16.52 11.91 9.42
C SER A 180 -15.23 11.76 8.60
N ILE A 181 -15.38 11.94 7.29
CA ILE A 181 -14.31 11.97 6.30
C ILE A 181 -13.92 13.40 5.90
N ASP A 182 -14.61 14.40 6.44
CA ASP A 182 -14.39 15.81 6.09
C ASP A 182 -12.96 16.25 6.40
N GLY A 183 -12.35 16.97 5.47
CA GLY A 183 -10.97 17.47 5.57
C GLY A 183 -9.88 16.40 5.56
N LEU A 184 -10.21 15.10 5.49
CA LEU A 184 -9.21 14.03 5.46
C LEU A 184 -8.43 14.04 4.14
N PHE A 185 -9.08 14.41 3.03
CA PHE A 185 -8.43 14.42 1.72
C PHE A 185 -7.22 15.35 1.69
N ILE A 186 -7.37 16.61 2.10
CA ILE A 186 -6.26 17.58 2.09
C ILE A 186 -5.13 17.10 3.00
N LYS A 187 -5.44 16.66 4.23
CA LYS A 187 -4.44 16.14 5.17
C LYS A 187 -3.65 14.98 4.56
N LEU A 188 -4.33 14.01 3.95
CA LEU A 188 -3.69 12.89 3.27
C LEU A 188 -2.89 13.32 2.05
N ALA A 189 -3.40 14.27 1.26
CA ALA A 189 -2.73 14.75 0.07
C ALA A 189 -1.42 15.47 0.41
N GLU A 190 -1.44 16.41 1.35
CA GLU A 190 -0.24 17.09 1.86
C GLU A 190 0.78 16.09 2.43
N THR A 191 0.31 15.13 3.23
CA THR A 191 1.14 14.05 3.78
C THR A 191 1.77 13.21 2.67
N LYS A 192 1.00 12.79 1.66
CA LYS A 192 1.48 11.96 0.55
C LYS A 192 2.42 12.71 -0.39
N ILE A 193 2.25 14.02 -0.54
CA ILE A 193 3.19 14.88 -1.27
C ILE A 193 4.56 14.85 -0.57
N LEU A 194 4.60 15.10 0.74
CA LEU A 194 5.86 15.09 1.49
C LEU A 194 6.51 13.69 1.52
N ILE A 195 5.72 12.63 1.75
CA ILE A 195 6.19 11.24 1.60
C ILE A 195 6.84 11.01 0.23
N SER A 196 6.21 11.49 -0.86
CA SER A 196 6.74 11.32 -2.21
C SER A 196 8.10 12.01 -2.39
N ILE A 197 8.25 13.22 -1.84
CA ILE A 197 9.52 13.97 -1.83
C ILE A 197 10.59 13.20 -1.07
N LEU A 198 10.29 12.74 0.16
CA LEU A 198 11.23 11.99 0.99
C LEU A 198 11.63 10.66 0.35
N ALA A 199 10.67 9.91 -0.19
CA ALA A 199 10.92 8.65 -0.89
C ALA A 199 11.85 8.85 -2.10
N ALA A 200 11.69 9.96 -2.82
CA ALA A 200 12.52 10.28 -3.97
C ALA A 200 13.98 10.59 -3.57
N HIS A 201 14.21 11.28 -2.44
CA HIS A 201 15.56 11.47 -1.88
C HIS A 201 16.17 10.16 -1.38
N LEU A 202 15.38 9.36 -0.66
CA LEU A 202 15.84 8.14 -0.01
C LEU A 202 15.98 6.95 -0.95
N ARG A 203 15.72 7.10 -2.25
CA ARG A 203 15.65 5.97 -3.20
C ARG A 203 16.92 5.10 -3.21
N HIS A 204 18.07 5.75 -3.16
CA HIS A 204 19.39 5.11 -3.18
C HIS A 204 20.17 5.29 -1.88
N GLU A 205 19.52 5.87 -0.87
CA GLU A 205 20.13 6.18 0.42
C GLU A 205 19.59 5.26 1.51
N SER A 206 20.44 5.05 2.51
CA SER A 206 20.11 4.37 3.75
C SER A 206 20.86 5.04 4.90
N ASP A 207 20.17 5.16 6.02
CA ASP A 207 20.73 5.52 7.32
C ASP A 207 21.37 4.32 8.04
N VAL A 208 21.25 3.11 7.47
CA VAL A 208 21.73 1.84 8.05
C VAL A 208 22.87 1.24 7.25
N PHE A 209 22.80 1.28 5.91
CA PHE A 209 23.73 0.58 5.02
C PHE A 209 24.54 1.55 4.16
N ILE A 210 25.83 1.24 3.97
CA ILE A 210 26.66 1.96 3.01
C ILE A 210 26.35 1.56 1.56
N VAL A 211 26.76 2.39 0.59
CA VAL A 211 26.51 2.17 -0.85
C VAL A 211 26.93 0.77 -1.31
N ASN A 212 28.14 0.33 -0.96
CA ASN A 212 28.65 -0.99 -1.36
C ASN A 212 27.80 -2.15 -0.81
N GLN A 213 27.25 -2.01 0.40
CA GLN A 213 26.33 -3.00 0.96
C GLN A 213 25.00 -3.01 0.20
N LEU A 214 24.44 -1.84 -0.12
CA LEU A 214 23.19 -1.73 -0.88
C LEU A 214 23.31 -2.36 -2.29
N GLU A 215 24.45 -2.14 -2.96
CA GLU A 215 24.72 -2.77 -4.25
C GLU A 215 24.79 -4.29 -4.13
N GLU A 216 25.45 -4.80 -3.10
CA GLU A 216 25.60 -6.23 -2.86
C GLU A 216 24.27 -6.91 -2.49
N LEU A 217 23.46 -6.28 -1.64
CA LEU A 217 22.10 -6.71 -1.34
C LEU A 217 21.26 -6.80 -2.63
N ARG A 218 21.34 -5.79 -3.51
CA ARG A 218 20.59 -5.78 -4.77
C ARG A 218 20.99 -6.92 -5.69
N LYS A 219 22.28 -7.28 -5.79
CA LYS A 219 22.76 -8.43 -6.57
C LYS A 219 22.18 -9.77 -6.09
N HIS A 220 21.84 -9.82 -4.80
CA HIS A 220 21.25 -10.99 -4.13
C HIS A 220 19.73 -10.89 -3.99
N TYR A 221 19.09 -9.99 -4.74
CA TYR A 221 17.63 -9.78 -4.71
C TYR A 221 17.10 -9.33 -3.34
N LEU A 222 17.90 -8.61 -2.55
CA LEU A 222 17.49 -8.03 -1.28
C LEU A 222 17.34 -6.50 -1.40
N SER A 223 16.30 -5.97 -0.78
CA SER A 223 16.08 -4.54 -0.64
C SER A 223 16.91 -3.94 0.51
N LYS A 224 16.96 -2.62 0.61
CA LYS A 224 17.53 -1.93 1.79
C LYS A 224 16.77 -2.20 3.10
N ASN A 225 15.56 -2.76 3.02
CA ASN A 225 14.78 -3.22 4.18
C ASN A 225 14.85 -4.75 4.33
N LEU A 226 15.79 -5.40 3.62
CA LEU A 226 16.01 -6.85 3.61
C LEU A 226 14.82 -7.68 3.08
N TYR A 227 13.92 -7.04 2.34
CA TYR A 227 12.84 -7.75 1.65
C TYR A 227 13.35 -8.43 0.39
N LEU A 228 12.85 -9.64 0.15
CA LEU A 228 13.12 -10.42 -1.06
C LEU A 228 12.43 -9.80 -2.27
N ASN A 229 13.24 -9.38 -3.24
CA ASN A 229 12.84 -8.67 -4.45
C ASN A 229 13.30 -9.42 -5.71
N PHE A 230 12.89 -10.68 -5.84
CA PHE A 230 13.14 -11.43 -7.07
C PHE A 230 12.49 -10.73 -8.27
N PRO A 231 13.16 -10.66 -9.43
CA PRO A 231 12.50 -10.23 -10.65
C PRO A 231 11.34 -11.19 -10.94
N THR A 232 10.25 -10.66 -11.48
CA THR A 232 9.10 -11.46 -11.87
C THR A 232 8.57 -11.01 -13.22
N THR A 233 8.02 -11.94 -13.98
CA THR A 233 7.34 -11.70 -15.25
C THR A 233 5.97 -12.38 -15.23
N GLN A 234 5.08 -12.00 -16.15
CA GLN A 234 3.80 -12.69 -16.31
C GLN A 234 4.07 -14.13 -16.76
N GLU A 235 3.44 -15.08 -16.09
CA GLU A 235 3.27 -16.41 -16.67
C GLU A 235 2.38 -16.23 -17.89
N TYR A 236 2.78 -16.69 -19.07
CA TYR A 236 1.88 -16.67 -20.23
C TYR A 236 0.81 -17.72 -20.01
N PRO A 237 -0.41 -17.38 -19.60
CA PRO A 237 -1.42 -18.38 -19.38
C PRO A 237 -2.10 -18.63 -20.72
N ASN A 238 -2.43 -19.87 -21.03
CA ASN A 238 -3.36 -20.15 -22.13
C ASN A 238 -4.79 -19.65 -21.80
N THR A 239 -5.05 -19.16 -20.58
CA THR A 239 -6.37 -18.72 -20.11
C THR A 239 -6.29 -17.54 -19.11
N ILE A 240 -6.61 -16.33 -19.60
CA ILE A 240 -6.90 -15.14 -18.78
C ILE A 240 -8.42 -14.96 -18.76
N ASP A 241 -8.98 -14.63 -17.59
CA ASP A 241 -10.36 -14.19 -17.44
C ASP A 241 -10.40 -12.76 -16.90
N SER A 242 -11.59 -12.16 -16.87
CA SER A 242 -11.80 -10.81 -16.37
C SER A 242 -13.06 -10.70 -15.52
N HIS A 243 -13.04 -9.75 -14.58
CA HIS A 243 -14.21 -9.38 -13.81
C HIS A 243 -14.27 -7.86 -13.63
N LEU A 244 -15.45 -7.37 -13.27
CA LEU A 244 -15.65 -5.95 -12.96
C LEU A 244 -15.32 -5.71 -11.48
N SER A 245 -14.37 -4.82 -11.21
CA SER A 245 -14.04 -4.32 -9.87
C SER A 245 -14.58 -2.90 -9.73
N TYR A 246 -15.28 -2.62 -8.63
CA TYR A 246 -15.74 -1.26 -8.32
C TYR A 246 -14.69 -0.55 -7.47
N LYS A 247 -14.20 0.58 -7.98
CA LYS A 247 -13.30 1.49 -7.27
C LYS A 247 -14.11 2.53 -6.51
N ILE A 248 -13.75 2.75 -5.26
CA ILE A 248 -14.30 3.77 -4.38
C ILE A 248 -13.15 4.68 -3.97
N GLU A 249 -13.15 5.90 -4.49
CA GLU A 249 -12.09 6.88 -4.29
C GLU A 249 -12.64 8.10 -3.54
N PHE A 250 -11.74 8.82 -2.86
CA PHE A 250 -12.08 10.03 -2.09
C PHE A 250 -11.25 11.20 -2.60
N GLY A 251 -11.96 12.27 -2.94
CA GLY A 251 -11.41 13.54 -3.36
C GLY A 251 -12.03 14.70 -2.59
N ASN A 252 -11.78 15.90 -3.09
CA ASN A 252 -12.52 17.10 -2.71
C ASN A 252 -13.05 17.78 -3.98
N HIS A 253 -13.60 19.00 -3.82
CA HIS A 253 -14.13 19.80 -4.93
C HIS A 253 -13.08 20.26 -5.95
N ASP A 254 -11.78 20.10 -5.66
CA ASP A 254 -10.67 20.51 -6.51
C ASP A 254 -9.92 19.35 -7.18
N ILE A 255 -9.88 18.19 -6.52
CA ILE A 255 -9.09 17.01 -6.91
C ILE A 255 -9.87 15.75 -6.52
N LEU A 256 -10.26 14.93 -7.52
CA LEU A 256 -11.13 13.78 -7.31
C LEU A 256 -10.52 12.61 -6.52
N ASN A 257 -9.19 12.49 -6.49
CA ASN A 257 -8.48 11.50 -5.69
C ASN A 257 -6.97 11.72 -5.70
N LEU A 258 -6.26 11.02 -4.81
CA LEU A 258 -4.82 11.13 -4.66
C LEU A 258 -4.03 10.62 -5.88
N SER A 259 -4.62 9.80 -6.76
CA SER A 259 -3.93 9.36 -7.98
C SER A 259 -3.71 10.49 -8.99
N LYS A 260 -4.41 11.61 -8.83
CA LYS A 260 -4.21 12.84 -9.62
C LYS A 260 -2.92 13.58 -9.26
N LEU A 261 -2.34 13.31 -8.08
CA LEU A 261 -1.08 13.92 -7.66
C LEU A 261 0.06 13.46 -8.56
N TYR A 262 0.93 14.39 -8.92
CA TYR A 262 2.16 14.06 -9.63
C TYR A 262 3.13 13.32 -8.70
N SER A 263 3.92 12.40 -9.24
CA SER A 263 5.08 11.89 -8.48
C SER A 263 6.08 13.00 -8.21
N ALA A 264 6.87 12.89 -7.15
CA ALA A 264 7.78 13.95 -6.74
C ALA A 264 8.72 14.44 -7.87
N ASN A 265 9.38 13.50 -8.56
CA ASN A 265 10.27 13.83 -9.68
C ASN A 265 9.51 14.35 -10.91
N GLN A 266 8.26 13.90 -11.15
CA GLN A 266 7.44 14.44 -12.23
C GLN A 266 7.05 15.90 -11.98
N PHE A 267 6.65 16.23 -10.76
CA PHE A 267 6.35 17.61 -10.40
C PHE A 267 7.62 18.48 -10.40
N LEU A 268 8.74 17.94 -9.92
CA LEU A 268 10.04 18.59 -9.97
C LEU A 268 10.41 18.98 -11.41
N ALA A 269 10.40 18.03 -12.35
CA ALA A 269 10.71 18.29 -13.77
C ALA A 269 9.73 19.25 -14.46
N ARG A 270 8.49 19.31 -13.96
CA ARG A 270 7.44 20.18 -14.47
C ARG A 270 7.60 21.63 -14.01
N ARG A 271 7.98 21.86 -12.74
CA ARG A 271 7.92 23.18 -12.08
C ARG A 271 9.28 23.76 -11.71
N TYR A 272 10.35 22.99 -11.79
CA TYR A 272 11.68 23.38 -11.34
C TYR A 272 12.78 22.94 -12.31
N GLU A 273 13.92 23.59 -12.20
CA GLU A 273 15.17 23.22 -12.85
C GLU A 273 16.19 22.87 -11.77
N ALA A 274 16.97 21.81 -12.00
CA ALA A 274 18.19 21.55 -11.22
C ALA A 274 19.37 22.19 -11.95
N VAL A 275 20.20 22.93 -11.22
CA VAL A 275 21.32 23.69 -11.76
C VAL A 275 22.58 23.40 -10.96
N ASP A 276 23.66 23.11 -11.66
CA ASP A 276 25.01 23.04 -11.08
C ASP A 276 25.47 24.46 -10.72
N LYS A 277 25.77 24.70 -9.44
CA LYS A 277 26.15 26.03 -8.95
C LYS A 277 27.50 26.50 -9.49
N ALA A 278 28.40 25.58 -9.83
CA ALA A 278 29.74 25.90 -10.32
C ALA A 278 29.76 26.15 -11.83
N THR A 279 29.04 25.34 -12.61
CA THR A 279 29.06 25.43 -14.08
C THR A 279 27.87 26.21 -14.67
N GLY A 280 26.78 26.34 -13.91
CA GLY A 280 25.51 26.87 -14.40
C GLY A 280 24.74 25.91 -15.31
N GLU A 281 25.20 24.67 -15.47
CA GLU A 281 24.55 23.65 -16.31
C GLU A 281 23.17 23.30 -15.75
N ILE A 282 22.17 23.22 -16.64
CA ILE A 282 20.80 22.82 -16.31
C ILE A 282 20.63 21.34 -16.64
N PHE A 283 20.28 20.52 -15.65
CA PHE A 283 20.07 19.10 -15.84
C PHE A 283 18.76 18.83 -16.60
N SER A 284 18.84 18.03 -17.67
CA SER A 284 17.68 17.70 -18.52
C SER A 284 16.61 16.85 -17.84
N LYS A 285 16.99 16.09 -16.80
CA LYS A 285 16.11 15.24 -15.99
C LYS A 285 16.38 15.47 -14.50
N PRO A 286 15.83 16.54 -13.91
CA PRO A 286 16.02 16.80 -12.49
C PRO A 286 15.36 15.70 -11.66
N SER A 287 16.01 15.30 -10.58
CA SER A 287 15.49 14.34 -9.62
C SER A 287 15.95 14.68 -8.20
N PHE A 288 15.15 14.30 -7.21
CA PHE A 288 15.37 14.72 -5.83
C PHE A 288 16.60 14.08 -5.17
N ASP A 289 17.07 12.93 -5.63
CA ASP A 289 18.35 12.35 -5.22
C ASP A 289 19.53 13.28 -5.51
N MET A 290 19.46 14.09 -6.57
CA MET A 290 20.46 15.13 -6.87
C MET A 290 20.51 16.22 -5.78
N GLY A 291 19.41 16.44 -5.05
CA GLY A 291 19.30 17.46 -4.01
C GLY A 291 20.16 17.20 -2.77
N LEU A 292 20.79 16.04 -2.68
CA LEU A 292 21.78 15.72 -1.64
C LEU A 292 23.21 16.16 -2.01
N ASN A 293 23.44 16.58 -3.24
CA ASN A 293 24.71 17.15 -3.66
C ASN A 293 24.70 18.66 -3.37
N GLU A 294 25.68 19.13 -2.59
CA GLU A 294 25.80 20.54 -2.20
C GLU A 294 25.99 21.49 -3.39
N ASN A 295 26.55 20.99 -4.51
CA ASN A 295 26.76 21.74 -5.73
C ASN A 295 25.49 21.88 -6.59
N ILE A 296 24.40 21.21 -6.23
CA ILE A 296 23.13 21.31 -6.97
C ILE A 296 22.20 22.28 -6.25
N SER A 297 21.54 23.14 -7.02
CA SER A 297 20.44 23.99 -6.56
C SER A 297 19.19 23.75 -7.40
N PHE A 298 18.02 23.95 -6.80
CA PHE A 298 16.76 23.97 -7.52
C PHE A 298 16.25 25.40 -7.59
N ARG A 299 15.69 25.76 -8.75
CA ARG A 299 15.02 27.05 -8.92
C ARG A 299 13.72 26.88 -9.70
N PRO A 300 12.75 27.80 -9.55
CA PRO A 300 11.51 27.77 -10.32
C PRO A 300 11.79 27.80 -11.82
N LYS A 301 11.07 26.94 -12.56
CA LYS A 301 11.09 26.93 -14.02
C LYS A 301 10.13 28.00 -14.54
N ALA A 302 10.53 28.70 -15.59
CA ALA A 302 9.64 29.64 -16.29
C ALA A 302 8.42 28.89 -16.84
N ILE A 303 7.22 29.42 -16.57
CA ILE A 303 5.97 28.84 -17.06
C ILE A 303 5.86 29.13 -18.55
N SER A 304 5.83 28.09 -19.38
CA SER A 304 5.54 28.25 -20.80
C SER A 304 4.06 28.53 -21.01
N ALA A 305 3.70 29.28 -22.06
CA ALA A 305 2.31 29.55 -22.42
C ALA A 305 1.46 28.30 -22.67
N ARG A 306 2.11 27.14 -22.91
CA ARG A 306 1.43 25.84 -23.13
C ARG A 306 1.17 25.07 -21.84
N MET A 307 1.77 25.43 -20.72
CA MET A 307 1.59 24.71 -19.46
C MET A 307 0.30 25.19 -18.76
N LYS A 308 -0.73 24.33 -18.78
CA LYS A 308 -1.94 24.54 -17.98
C LYS A 308 -1.65 24.25 -16.51
N ILE A 309 -1.81 25.26 -15.66
CA ILE A 309 -1.76 25.12 -14.19
C ILE A 309 -3.10 24.58 -13.71
N THR A 310 -3.05 23.62 -12.79
CA THR A 310 -4.19 22.87 -12.30
C THR A 310 -4.27 22.99 -10.77
N LYS A 311 -5.40 22.59 -10.17
CA LYS A 311 -5.53 22.55 -8.71
C LYS A 311 -4.54 21.61 -8.03
N VAL A 312 -4.06 20.58 -8.73
CA VAL A 312 -2.96 19.73 -8.27
C VAL A 312 -1.67 20.54 -8.16
N ASP A 313 -1.39 21.40 -9.14
CA ASP A 313 -0.21 22.29 -9.08
C ASP A 313 -0.33 23.27 -7.90
N ASP A 314 -1.52 23.86 -7.68
CA ASP A 314 -1.77 24.80 -6.58
C ASP A 314 -1.57 24.15 -5.20
N LEU A 315 -1.94 22.87 -5.04
CA LEU A 315 -1.72 22.11 -3.81
C LEU A 315 -0.25 21.74 -3.60
N MET A 316 0.42 21.26 -4.65
CA MET A 316 1.78 20.74 -4.54
C MET A 316 2.85 21.83 -4.46
N LYS A 317 2.65 22.97 -5.14
CA LYS A 317 3.67 24.01 -5.29
C LYS A 317 4.16 24.57 -3.94
N PRO A 318 3.30 24.96 -2.98
CA PRO A 318 3.74 25.52 -1.70
C PRO A 318 4.58 24.56 -0.87
N ILE A 319 4.25 23.26 -0.87
CA ILE A 319 5.00 22.23 -0.14
C ILE A 319 6.39 22.04 -0.76
N PHE A 320 6.47 22.02 -2.09
CA PHE A 320 7.76 21.92 -2.77
C PHE A 320 8.62 23.16 -2.55
N ASP A 321 8.03 24.35 -2.60
CA ASP A 321 8.77 25.59 -2.37
C ASP A 321 9.37 25.65 -0.98
N ASP A 322 8.57 25.27 0.02
CA ASP A 322 8.99 25.25 1.41
C ASP A 322 10.07 24.19 1.65
N PHE A 323 9.89 22.99 1.08
CA PHE A 323 10.90 21.93 1.17
C PHE A 323 12.23 22.33 0.52
N LEU A 324 12.18 22.94 -0.67
CA LEU A 324 13.36 23.35 -1.44
C LEU A 324 14.01 24.64 -0.91
N GLY A 325 13.35 25.37 0.00
CA GLY A 325 13.83 26.65 0.53
C GLY A 325 13.70 27.80 -0.47
N ILE A 326 12.78 27.68 -1.43
CA ILE A 326 12.50 28.71 -2.45
C ILE A 326 11.55 29.75 -1.88
N ASP A 327 10.50 29.32 -1.18
CA ASP A 327 9.58 30.15 -0.43
C ASP A 327 9.23 29.45 0.88
N VAL A 328 9.73 30.00 2.00
CA VAL A 328 9.61 29.40 3.32
C VAL A 328 8.28 29.79 3.94
N ASN A 329 7.24 29.04 3.60
CA ASN A 329 5.86 29.28 4.03
C ASN A 329 5.41 28.40 5.22
N GLY A 330 6.27 27.50 5.69
CA GLY A 330 6.03 26.69 6.89
C GLY A 330 5.15 25.45 6.69
N LYS A 331 4.71 25.16 5.46
CA LYS A 331 3.85 23.99 5.16
C LYS A 331 4.49 22.66 5.51
N VAL A 332 5.78 22.47 5.24
CA VAL A 332 6.50 21.24 5.58
C VAL A 332 6.58 21.07 7.09
N ALA A 333 6.84 22.15 7.84
CA ALA A 333 6.84 22.11 9.29
C ALA A 333 5.45 21.79 9.86
N GLU A 334 4.37 22.35 9.29
CA GLU A 334 2.99 22.01 9.65
C GLU A 334 2.70 20.50 9.47
N ILE A 335 3.08 19.93 8.33
CA ILE A 335 2.88 18.51 8.03
C ILE A 335 3.70 17.63 8.99
N LEU A 336 4.97 17.96 9.25
CA LEU A 336 5.84 17.18 10.13
C LEU A 336 5.40 17.25 11.60
N ASN A 337 4.94 18.43 12.06
CA ASN A 337 4.34 18.59 13.38
C ASN A 337 3.15 17.64 13.61
N SER A 338 2.37 17.33 12.57
CA SER A 338 1.21 16.43 12.67
C SER A 338 1.58 14.99 13.07
N VAL A 339 2.84 14.60 12.86
CA VAL A 339 3.39 13.30 13.25
C VAL A 339 4.40 13.39 14.39
N GLY A 340 4.57 14.58 14.99
CA GLY A 340 5.50 14.83 16.10
C GLY A 340 6.97 14.85 15.69
N ASP A 341 7.29 15.03 14.41
CA ASP A 341 8.67 15.18 13.94
C ASP A 341 9.03 16.66 13.77
N ASN A 342 10.01 17.14 14.54
CA ASN A 342 10.56 18.48 14.36
C ASN A 342 12.01 18.45 13.86
N SER A 343 12.60 17.25 13.79
CA SER A 343 14.03 17.06 13.52
C SER A 343 14.37 17.42 12.08
N LEU A 344 13.57 16.95 11.12
CA LEU A 344 13.80 17.23 9.71
C LEU A 344 13.65 18.73 9.40
N SER A 345 12.66 19.41 9.98
CA SER A 345 12.48 20.85 9.80
C SER A 345 13.74 21.64 10.21
N ILE A 346 14.38 21.29 11.32
CA ILE A 346 15.62 21.94 11.79
C ILE A 346 16.73 21.81 10.74
N PHE A 347 16.90 20.62 10.16
CA PHE A 347 17.91 20.40 9.13
C PHE A 347 17.59 21.14 7.82
N LEU A 348 16.32 21.17 7.41
CA LEU A 348 15.88 21.93 6.24
C LEU A 348 16.19 23.42 6.43
N TYR A 349 15.81 24.03 7.57
CA TYR A 349 16.11 25.42 7.87
C TYR A 349 17.62 25.72 7.88
N ALA A 350 18.43 24.84 8.47
CA ALA A 350 19.88 25.00 8.45
C ALA A 350 20.43 24.99 7.02
N LYS A 351 19.98 24.05 6.19
CA LYS A 351 20.36 23.92 4.78
C LYS A 351 19.95 25.14 3.96
N HIS A 352 18.73 25.65 4.15
CA HIS A 352 18.25 26.85 3.47
C HIS A 352 19.04 28.10 3.86
N ALA A 353 19.50 28.18 5.12
CA ALA A 353 20.38 29.24 5.60
C ALA A 353 21.85 29.11 5.12
N GLY A 354 22.15 28.18 4.22
CA GLY A 354 23.50 27.94 3.68
C GLY A 354 24.46 27.32 4.70
N LYS A 355 23.96 26.78 5.82
CA LYS A 355 24.79 26.07 6.80
C LYS A 355 25.07 24.67 6.30
N SER A 356 26.29 24.19 6.53
CA SER A 356 26.62 22.78 6.27
C SER A 356 25.79 21.89 7.19
N VAL A 357 25.20 20.85 6.60
CA VAL A 357 24.40 19.85 7.29
C VAL A 357 25.09 18.50 7.10
N ASN A 358 25.31 17.77 8.20
CA ASN A 358 25.84 16.43 8.11
C ASN A 358 24.86 15.53 7.32
N ARG A 359 25.35 14.94 6.22
CA ARG A 359 24.55 14.15 5.29
C ARG A 359 23.87 12.95 5.97
N GLU A 360 24.59 12.22 6.82
CA GLU A 360 24.07 11.02 7.48
C GLU A 360 22.92 11.38 8.44
N ASN A 361 23.10 12.41 9.26
CA ASN A 361 22.06 12.92 10.15
C ASN A 361 20.82 13.41 9.37
N PHE A 362 21.03 14.04 8.21
CA PHE A 362 19.94 14.48 7.35
C PHE A 362 19.17 13.29 6.75
N ILE A 363 19.87 12.26 6.29
CA ILE A 363 19.26 11.03 5.79
C ILE A 363 18.48 10.33 6.90
N ALA A 364 19.03 10.23 8.12
CA ALA A 364 18.33 9.66 9.27
C ALA A 364 17.06 10.43 9.66
N ALA A 365 17.11 11.77 9.63
CA ALA A 365 15.93 12.60 9.86
C ALA A 365 14.86 12.41 8.78
N MET A 366 15.25 12.35 7.49
CA MET A 366 14.32 12.05 6.40
C MET A 366 13.71 10.66 6.52
N THR A 367 14.50 9.63 6.89
CA THR A 367 14.00 8.26 7.09
C THR A 367 12.97 8.23 8.23
N THR A 368 13.25 8.91 9.34
CA THR A 368 12.34 8.99 10.49
C THR A 368 11.01 9.65 10.10
N ALA A 369 11.08 10.84 9.49
CA ALA A 369 9.91 11.56 8.98
C ALA A 369 9.09 10.70 8.01
N TYR A 370 9.75 10.05 7.05
CA TYR A 370 9.10 9.19 6.07
C TYR A 370 8.30 8.06 6.74
N ASN A 371 8.92 7.35 7.69
CA ASN A 371 8.28 6.24 8.39
C ASN A 371 7.08 6.70 9.24
N GLN A 372 7.22 7.83 9.92
CA GLN A 372 6.14 8.40 10.75
C GLN A 372 4.97 8.91 9.90
N LEU A 373 5.24 9.55 8.77
CA LEU A 373 4.22 9.99 7.82
C LEU A 373 3.50 8.82 7.15
N GLU A 374 4.21 7.76 6.75
CA GLU A 374 3.57 6.53 6.22
C GLU A 374 2.68 5.89 7.28
N ALA A 375 3.14 5.74 8.53
CA ALA A 375 2.34 5.21 9.62
C ALA A 375 1.09 6.07 9.91
N TYR A 376 1.23 7.40 9.85
CA TYR A 376 0.12 8.32 10.02
C TYR A 376 -0.92 8.20 8.89
N ALA A 377 -0.47 8.16 7.63
CA ALA A 377 -1.35 7.95 6.48
C ALA A 377 -2.06 6.58 6.56
N ASP A 378 -1.33 5.52 6.90
CA ASP A 378 -1.89 4.17 7.08
C ASP A 378 -2.95 4.14 8.18
N LYS A 379 -2.73 4.83 9.29
CA LYS A 379 -3.71 4.94 10.37
C LYS A 379 -5.01 5.59 9.90
N ILE A 380 -4.93 6.70 9.15
CA ILE A 380 -6.12 7.35 8.58
C ILE A 380 -6.86 6.38 7.65
N TYR A 381 -6.14 5.66 6.78
CA TYR A 381 -6.78 4.68 5.92
C TYR A 381 -7.47 3.57 6.71
N GLN A 382 -6.77 2.93 7.63
CA GLN A 382 -7.28 1.78 8.38
C GLN A 382 -8.45 2.14 9.29
N GLU A 383 -8.43 3.31 9.93
CA GLU A 383 -9.44 3.71 10.91
C GLU A 383 -10.62 4.45 10.30
N LYS A 384 -10.44 5.15 9.17
CA LYS A 384 -11.41 6.13 8.66
C LYS A 384 -11.92 5.80 7.25
N ILE A 385 -11.02 5.45 6.32
CA ILE A 385 -11.35 5.37 4.89
C ILE A 385 -11.66 3.93 4.45
N SER A 386 -10.72 3.00 4.66
CA SER A 386 -10.85 1.61 4.22
C SER A 386 -12.10 0.89 4.76
N PRO A 387 -12.53 1.08 6.01
CA PRO A 387 -13.80 0.51 6.47
C PRO A 387 -15.01 1.01 5.67
N LEU A 388 -15.03 2.31 5.32
CA LEU A 388 -16.10 2.93 4.54
C LEU A 388 -16.09 2.43 3.09
N VAL A 389 -14.91 2.34 2.47
CA VAL A 389 -14.69 1.73 1.15
C VAL A 389 -15.23 0.30 1.13
N PHE A 390 -14.87 -0.48 2.14
CA PHE A 390 -15.29 -1.86 2.25
C PHE A 390 -16.81 -1.96 2.37
N TYR A 391 -17.44 -1.12 3.18
CA TYR A 391 -18.89 -1.08 3.32
C TYR A 391 -19.58 -0.71 2.01
N ILE A 392 -19.15 0.37 1.34
CA ILE A 392 -19.76 0.81 0.08
C ILE A 392 -19.60 -0.27 -0.99
N GLY A 393 -18.40 -0.84 -1.15
CA GLY A 393 -18.18 -1.88 -2.16
C GLY A 393 -18.84 -3.22 -1.83
N ALA A 394 -19.08 -3.55 -0.56
CA ALA A 394 -19.77 -4.78 -0.16
C ALA A 394 -21.30 -4.66 -0.23
N THR A 395 -21.86 -3.47 0.02
CA THR A 395 -23.32 -3.25 0.06
C THR A 395 -23.87 -2.61 -1.20
N GLY A 396 -23.03 -1.93 -1.98
CA GLY A 396 -23.45 -1.06 -3.08
C GLY A 396 -24.14 0.23 -2.61
N LEU A 397 -24.13 0.53 -1.30
CA LEU A 397 -24.87 1.63 -0.69
C LEU A 397 -23.95 2.53 0.12
N LEU A 398 -24.29 3.82 0.19
CA LEU A 398 -23.72 4.69 1.20
C LEU A 398 -24.29 4.33 2.58
N PRO A 399 -23.51 4.48 3.67
CA PRO A 399 -24.03 4.32 5.03
C PRO A 399 -25.23 5.24 5.29
N ASN A 400 -26.24 4.75 6.02
CA ASN A 400 -27.52 5.48 6.25
C ASN A 400 -27.38 6.90 6.82
N LYS A 401 -26.26 7.20 7.51
CA LYS A 401 -25.98 8.54 8.07
C LYS A 401 -25.40 9.52 7.05
N ILE A 402 -24.96 9.05 5.90
CA ILE A 402 -24.47 9.87 4.80
C ILE A 402 -25.65 10.09 3.85
N SER A 403 -26.22 11.29 3.90
CA SER A 403 -27.27 11.73 2.98
C SER A 403 -26.63 12.57 1.88
N ALA A 404 -26.39 11.95 0.72
CA ALA A 404 -25.86 12.61 -0.47
C ALA A 404 -26.64 12.20 -1.71
N THR A 405 -26.84 13.14 -2.63
CA THR A 405 -27.46 12.87 -3.93
C THR A 405 -26.40 12.37 -4.90
N ALA A 406 -26.70 11.27 -5.59
CA ALA A 406 -25.86 10.76 -6.66
C ALA A 406 -25.82 11.76 -7.83
N MET A 407 -24.62 12.00 -8.35
CA MET A 407 -24.39 12.86 -9.52
C MET A 407 -23.61 12.11 -10.60
N THR A 408 -23.82 12.50 -11.85
CA THR A 408 -22.99 12.09 -12.99
C THR A 408 -21.72 12.96 -13.09
N ALA A 409 -20.76 12.52 -13.89
CA ALA A 409 -19.57 13.32 -14.20
C ALA A 409 -19.93 14.70 -14.78
N ASP A 410 -20.91 14.77 -15.70
CA ASP A 410 -21.37 16.03 -16.30
C ASP A 410 -21.97 16.99 -15.27
N GLN A 411 -22.78 16.48 -14.34
CA GLN A 411 -23.37 17.28 -13.27
C GLN A 411 -22.28 17.82 -12.32
N LEU A 412 -21.31 16.99 -11.96
CA LEU A 412 -20.19 17.41 -11.12
C LEU A 412 -19.28 18.41 -11.85
N ALA A 413 -18.99 18.18 -13.13
CA ALA A 413 -18.19 19.08 -13.97
C ALA A 413 -18.88 20.43 -14.18
N ALA A 414 -20.20 20.48 -14.30
CA ALA A 414 -20.95 21.74 -14.35
C ALA A 414 -20.78 22.55 -13.07
N LYS A 415 -20.70 21.89 -11.90
CA LYS A 415 -20.46 22.53 -10.59
C LYS A 415 -19.01 22.93 -10.39
N TYR A 416 -18.07 22.08 -10.82
CA TYR A 416 -16.62 22.29 -10.68
C TYR A 416 -15.90 22.05 -12.03
N PRO A 417 -15.89 23.05 -12.93
CA PRO A 417 -15.41 22.89 -14.31
C PRO A 417 -13.92 22.58 -14.48
N HIS A 418 -13.14 22.65 -13.40
CA HIS A 418 -11.70 22.42 -13.41
C HIS A 418 -11.32 20.98 -13.03
N LEU A 419 -12.27 20.16 -12.57
CA LEU A 419 -12.04 18.76 -12.22
C LEU A 419 -11.56 17.96 -13.43
N GLN A 420 -10.66 17.00 -13.18
CA GLN A 420 -10.07 16.15 -14.20
C GLN A 420 -10.55 14.71 -14.04
N PHE A 421 -11.42 14.29 -14.95
CA PHE A 421 -11.95 12.94 -15.03
C PHE A 421 -11.03 12.05 -15.89
N SER A 422 -10.84 10.82 -15.45
CA SER A 422 -10.31 9.72 -16.27
C SER A 422 -11.45 9.04 -17.01
N LYS A 423 -11.13 8.21 -18.01
CA LYS A 423 -12.10 7.46 -18.79
C LYS A 423 -13.10 6.66 -17.92
N TYR A 424 -12.63 6.07 -16.81
CA TYR A 424 -13.51 5.29 -15.94
C TYR A 424 -14.39 6.19 -15.04
N GLU A 425 -13.87 7.35 -14.62
CA GLU A 425 -14.61 8.30 -13.79
C GLU A 425 -15.69 9.04 -14.60
N GLU A 426 -15.53 9.21 -15.91
CA GLU A 426 -16.56 9.77 -16.79
C GLU A 426 -17.87 8.94 -16.76
N GLU A 427 -17.76 7.63 -16.56
CA GLU A 427 -18.88 6.70 -16.39
C GLU A 427 -19.23 6.45 -14.91
N GLY A 428 -18.60 7.19 -13.99
CA GLY A 428 -18.73 7.02 -12.55
C GLY A 428 -19.97 7.70 -11.94
N THR A 429 -20.23 7.34 -10.68
CA THR A 429 -21.20 8.00 -9.81
C THR A 429 -20.49 8.76 -8.70
N PHE A 430 -20.94 9.98 -8.44
CA PHE A 430 -20.30 10.90 -7.49
C PHE A 430 -21.27 11.27 -6.37
N PHE A 431 -20.75 11.41 -5.16
CA PHE A 431 -21.50 11.84 -3.99
C PHE A 431 -20.73 12.92 -3.25
N GLU A 432 -21.31 14.10 -3.12
CA GLU A 432 -20.77 15.17 -2.28
C GLU A 432 -21.17 14.97 -0.82
N VAL A 433 -20.19 14.88 0.06
CA VAL A 433 -20.34 14.71 1.51
C VAL A 433 -19.45 15.75 2.18
N GLY A 434 -20.03 16.86 2.62
CA GLY A 434 -19.27 17.97 3.20
C GLY A 434 -18.31 18.60 2.18
N ASP A 435 -17.01 18.53 2.45
CA ASP A 435 -15.94 18.97 1.53
C ASP A 435 -15.35 17.84 0.67
N THR A 436 -15.87 16.63 0.85
CA THR A 436 -15.36 15.40 0.25
C THR A 436 -16.26 14.93 -0.89
N VAL A 437 -15.64 14.47 -1.97
CA VAL A 437 -16.32 13.80 -3.09
C VAL A 437 -15.98 12.33 -3.03
N ILE A 438 -16.99 11.48 -2.80
CA ILE A 438 -16.87 10.03 -2.95
C ILE A 438 -17.15 9.71 -4.42
N THR A 439 -16.19 9.06 -5.08
CA THR A 439 -16.31 8.64 -6.47
C THR A 439 -16.39 7.12 -6.54
N VAL A 440 -17.43 6.59 -7.20
CA VAL A 440 -17.60 5.16 -7.44
C VAL A 440 -17.59 4.91 -8.94
N TYR A 441 -16.67 4.07 -9.43
CA TYR A 441 -16.61 3.71 -10.85
C TYR A 441 -16.18 2.25 -11.03
N ALA A 442 -16.51 1.69 -12.18
CA ALA A 442 -16.21 0.31 -12.50
C ALA A 442 -14.94 0.21 -13.36
N GLN A 443 -14.12 -0.81 -13.12
CA GLN A 443 -12.92 -1.08 -13.89
C GLN A 443 -12.78 -2.59 -14.11
N THR A 444 -12.51 -2.99 -15.36
CA THR A 444 -12.20 -4.38 -15.70
C THR A 444 -10.83 -4.77 -15.14
N GLU A 445 -10.79 -5.81 -14.33
CA GLU A 445 -9.56 -6.44 -13.85
C GLU A 445 -9.40 -7.82 -14.47
N TYR A 446 -8.15 -8.27 -14.59
CA TYR A 446 -7.80 -9.53 -15.23
C TYR A 446 -7.13 -10.48 -14.25
N TYR A 447 -7.45 -11.77 -14.36
CA TYR A 447 -6.86 -12.80 -13.53
C TYR A 447 -6.58 -14.09 -14.33
N SER A 448 -5.59 -14.85 -13.87
CA SER A 448 -5.29 -16.16 -14.46
C SER A 448 -6.29 -17.19 -13.94
N LYS A 449 -6.89 -17.99 -14.84
CA LYS A 449 -7.68 -19.15 -14.40
C LYS A 449 -6.78 -20.14 -13.66
N LYS A 450 -7.34 -20.82 -12.66
CA LYS A 450 -6.67 -21.94 -11.99
C LYS A 450 -6.39 -22.99 -13.08
N SER A 451 -5.16 -23.09 -13.57
CA SER A 451 -4.77 -24.28 -14.32
C SER A 451 -4.82 -25.44 -13.33
N LEU A 452 -5.35 -26.58 -13.74
CA LEU A 452 -5.43 -27.80 -12.91
C LEU A 452 -4.04 -28.35 -12.52
N ALA A 453 -2.95 -27.66 -12.83
CA ALA A 453 -1.59 -28.08 -12.54
C ALA A 453 -1.08 -27.43 -11.25
N VAL A 454 -1.07 -28.25 -10.19
CA VAL A 454 -0.45 -28.03 -8.90
C VAL A 454 1.06 -27.79 -9.06
N SER A 455 1.58 -26.70 -8.50
CA SER A 455 2.89 -26.62 -7.80
C SER A 455 3.04 -25.28 -7.07
#